data_AF-A0A3B0UHH0-F1
#
_entry.id   AF-A0A3B0UHH0-F1
#
_cell.length_a   1.000
_cell.length_b   1.000
_cell.length_c   1.000
_cell.angle_alpha   90.00
_cell.angle_beta   90.00
_cell.angle_gamma   90.00
#
_symmetry.space_group_name_H-M   'P 1'
#
loop_
_entity.id
_entity.type
_entity.pdbx_description
1 polymer ?
#
loop_
_entity_poly.entity_id
_entity_poly.type
_entity_poly.pdbx_seq_one_letter_code
_entity_poly.pdbx_strand_id
1 'polypeptide(L)'
;MKEYNRIIESQIMKWLFKGKALIIIGARQVGKTTLLTSISNKLGNTLWLNADENNTRTRLTNPSLEALKGIVGDYRVVIIDEIQRIENAGLLLKLLVDNFKGVQFLATGSSALEISDTIFEPMTGRYFLFHLYPFSLAELYP
;
A
#
# COMPACT_ATOMS: atom_id res chain seq x y z
N MET A 1 4.56 -18.86 14.89
CA MET A 1 3.42 -18.75 13.96
C MET A 1 3.88 -19.35 12.64
N LYS A 2 3.12 -20.24 12.00
CA LYS A 2 3.53 -20.88 10.74
C LYS A 2 3.49 -19.82 9.63
N GLU A 3 4.63 -19.52 9.02
CA GLU A 3 4.70 -18.61 7.86
C GLU A 3 4.17 -19.34 6.64
N TYR A 4 3.11 -18.81 6.03
CA TYR A 4 2.54 -19.34 4.79
C TYR A 4 2.99 -18.46 3.63
N ASN A 5 3.59 -19.08 2.61
CA ASN A 5 4.00 -18.38 1.40
C ASN A 5 2.76 -17.96 0.60
N ARG A 6 2.56 -16.65 0.43
CA ARG A 6 1.46 -16.11 -0.39
C ARG A 6 1.87 -16.12 -1.85
N ILE A 7 1.14 -16.83 -2.70
CA ILE A 7 1.47 -16.94 -4.14
C ILE A 7 1.51 -15.55 -4.80
N ILE A 8 0.60 -14.66 -4.40
CA ILE A 8 0.48 -13.29 -4.90
C ILE A 8 1.72 -12.43 -4.60
N GLU A 9 2.51 -12.76 -3.58
CA GLU A 9 3.72 -12.01 -3.24
C GLU A 9 4.68 -11.96 -4.42
N SER A 10 4.89 -13.10 -5.09
CA SER A 10 5.73 -13.18 -6.29
C SER A 10 5.25 -12.29 -7.44
N GLN A 11 3.93 -12.08 -7.54
CA GLN A 11 3.35 -11.19 -8.54
C GLN A 11 3.59 -9.74 -8.15
N ILE A 12 3.30 -9.36 -6.90
CA ILE A 12 3.54 -8.00 -6.39
C ILE A 12 5.00 -7.59 -6.59
N MET A 13 5.95 -8.48 -6.25
CA MET A 13 7.38 -8.23 -6.40
C MET A 13 7.79 -7.91 -7.85
N LYS A 14 7.15 -8.51 -8.86
CA LYS A 14 7.43 -8.23 -10.29
C LYS A 14 7.04 -6.82 -10.72
N TRP A 15 6.06 -6.21 -10.06
CA TRP A 15 5.52 -4.89 -10.39
C TRP A 15 6.16 -3.76 -9.58
N LEU A 16 7.04 -4.06 -8.63
CA LEU A 16 7.79 -3.06 -7.89
C LEU A 16 8.65 -2.19 -8.82
N PHE A 17 8.75 -0.91 -8.46
CA PHE A 17 9.53 0.13 -9.11
C PHE A 17 9.19 0.36 -10.60
N LYS A 18 7.96 0.05 -11.02
CA LYS A 18 7.44 0.32 -12.36
C LYS A 18 6.73 1.68 -12.50
N GLY A 19 6.98 2.60 -11.56
CA GLY A 19 6.43 3.96 -11.57
C GLY A 19 4.94 4.05 -11.23
N LYS A 20 4.36 3.00 -10.63
CA LYS A 20 2.96 2.95 -10.19
C LYS A 20 2.87 2.54 -8.72
N ALA A 21 1.82 3.02 -8.04
CA ALA A 21 1.49 2.51 -6.71
C ALA A 21 0.97 1.07 -6.80
N LEU A 22 1.28 0.24 -5.81
CA LEU A 22 0.71 -1.11 -5.69
C LEU A 22 -0.34 -1.08 -4.58
N ILE A 23 -1.61 -1.28 -4.94
CA ILE A 23 -2.74 -1.26 -4.00
C ILE A 23 -3.17 -2.69 -3.75
N ILE A 24 -3.17 -3.11 -2.49
CA ILE A 24 -3.54 -4.46 -2.06
C ILE A 24 -4.83 -4.40 -1.26
N ILE A 25 -5.87 -5.00 -1.80
CA ILE A 25 -7.20 -4.98 -1.18
C ILE A 25 -7.61 -6.38 -0.79
N GLY A 26 -8.41 -6.50 0.26
CA GLY A 26 -8.91 -7.81 0.68
C GLY A 26 -9.55 -7.74 2.04
N ALA A 27 -10.43 -8.70 2.33
CA ALA A 27 -11.23 -8.71 3.55
C ALA A 27 -10.37 -8.57 4.82
N ARG A 28 -11.00 -8.18 5.92
CA ARG A 28 -10.30 -8.15 7.22
C ARG A 28 -9.74 -9.53 7.55
N GLN A 29 -8.57 -9.56 8.20
CA GLN A 29 -7.90 -10.78 8.68
C GLN A 29 -7.40 -11.76 7.59
N VAL A 30 -7.36 -11.36 6.30
CA VAL A 30 -6.74 -12.19 5.23
C VAL A 30 -5.20 -12.08 5.17
N GLY A 31 -4.56 -11.42 6.13
CA GLY A 31 -3.09 -11.32 6.21
C GLY A 31 -2.45 -10.26 5.29
N LYS A 32 -3.14 -9.16 4.99
CA LYS A 32 -2.60 -8.02 4.21
C LYS A 32 -1.34 -7.43 4.85
N THR A 33 -1.44 -7.05 6.12
CA THR A 33 -0.32 -6.52 6.91
C THR A 33 0.84 -7.51 6.92
N THR A 34 0.57 -8.80 7.17
CA THR A 34 1.60 -9.86 7.15
C THR A 34 2.32 -9.97 5.80
N LEU A 35 1.57 -9.94 4.69
CA LEU A 35 2.14 -9.95 3.34
C LEU A 35 3.05 -8.75 3.10
N LEU A 36 2.60 -7.55 3.49
CA LEU A 36 3.40 -6.34 3.34
C LEU A 36 4.61 -6.30 4.27
N THR A 37 4.53 -6.88 5.47
CA THR A 37 5.69 -7.04 6.36
C THR A 37 6.73 -7.95 5.73
N SER A 38 6.32 -9.08 5.13
CA SER A 38 7.22 -9.97 4.36
C SER A 38 7.94 -9.21 3.24
N ILE A 39 7.19 -8.45 2.44
CA ILE A 39 7.74 -7.63 1.35
C ILE A 39 8.69 -6.55 1.89
N SER A 40 8.29 -5.82 2.93
CA SER A 40 9.09 -4.78 3.58
C SER A 40 10.45 -5.32 4.04
N ASN A 41 10.45 -6.47 4.72
CA ASN A 41 11.66 -7.13 5.19
C ASN A 41 12.62 -7.51 4.05
N LYS A 42 12.09 -7.87 2.88
CA LYS A 42 12.90 -8.20 1.68
C LYS A 42 13.46 -6.97 0.97
N LEU A 43 12.75 -5.84 1.01
CA LEU A 43 13.16 -4.62 0.31
C LEU A 43 14.11 -3.75 1.15
N GLY A 44 13.97 -3.76 2.47
CA GLY A 44 14.69 -2.83 3.36
C GLY A 44 14.31 -1.38 3.11
N ASN A 45 14.91 -0.45 3.86
CA ASN A 45 14.70 1.00 3.76
C ASN A 45 13.23 1.41 3.48
N THR A 46 12.33 0.89 4.31
CA THR A 46 10.88 1.02 4.15
C THR A 46 10.29 1.85 5.28
N LEU A 47 9.48 2.85 4.93
CA LEU A 47 8.64 3.59 5.86
C LEU A 47 7.26 2.94 5.94
N TRP A 48 6.81 2.65 7.15
CA TRP A 48 5.45 2.15 7.39
C TRP A 48 4.58 3.22 8.04
N LEU A 49 3.44 3.52 7.43
CA LEU A 49 2.45 4.50 7.89
C LEU A 49 1.11 3.79 8.09
N ASN A 50 0.69 3.61 9.34
CA ASN A 50 -0.59 2.98 9.65
C ASN A 50 -1.70 4.03 9.81
N ALA A 51 -2.68 4.06 8.90
CA ALA A 51 -3.75 5.05 8.92
C ALA A 51 -4.90 4.72 9.90
N ASP A 52 -4.84 3.62 10.65
CA ASP A 52 -5.68 3.48 11.84
C ASP A 52 -5.20 4.41 12.98
N GLU A 53 -3.92 4.81 13.00
CA GLU A 53 -3.35 5.73 13.98
C GLU A 53 -3.72 7.18 13.66
N ASN A 54 -4.23 7.90 14.66
CA ASN A 54 -4.72 9.27 14.47
C ASN A 54 -3.64 10.24 14.00
N ASN A 55 -2.43 10.15 14.58
CA ASN A 55 -1.31 11.02 14.20
C ASN A 55 -0.92 10.82 12.73
N THR A 56 -0.87 9.57 12.27
CA THR A 56 -0.57 9.23 10.87
C THR A 56 -1.64 9.78 9.93
N ARG A 57 -2.94 9.62 10.26
CA ARG A 57 -4.02 10.22 9.48
C ARG A 57 -3.87 11.73 9.38
N THR A 58 -3.73 12.42 10.51
CA THR A 58 -3.62 13.89 10.53
C THR A 58 -2.45 14.38 9.68
N ARG A 59 -1.30 13.70 9.71
CA ARG A 59 -0.13 14.05 8.90
C ARG A 59 -0.32 13.83 7.39
N LEU A 60 -1.21 12.92 7.01
CA LEU A 60 -1.45 12.52 5.62
C LEU A 60 -2.73 13.11 5.02
N THR A 61 -3.59 13.73 5.82
CA THR A 61 -4.76 14.47 5.35
C THR A 61 -4.32 15.86 4.85
N ASN A 62 -4.52 16.12 3.56
CA ASN A 62 -4.21 17.39 2.88
C ASN A 62 -2.79 17.97 3.16
N PRO A 63 -1.72 17.19 3.03
CA PRO A 63 -0.36 17.65 3.33
C PRO A 63 0.16 18.58 2.23
N SER A 64 1.05 19.51 2.61
CA SER A 64 1.86 20.23 1.64
C SER A 64 2.90 19.29 1.00
N LEU A 65 3.40 19.65 -0.19
CA LEU A 65 4.47 18.88 -0.83
C LEU A 65 5.75 18.84 0.03
N GLU A 66 6.04 19.91 0.76
CA GLU A 66 7.17 19.98 1.69
C GLU A 66 7.00 19.02 2.88
N ALA A 67 5.80 18.94 3.45
CA ALA A 67 5.49 17.97 4.49
C ALA A 67 5.64 16.53 3.97
N LEU A 68 5.16 16.25 2.75
CA LEU A 68 5.35 14.95 2.11
C LEU A 68 6.82 14.61 1.91
N LYS A 69 7.66 15.58 1.49
CA LYS A 69 9.11 15.37 1.37
C LYS A 69 9.74 15.02 2.71
N GLY A 70 9.37 15.71 3.79
CA GLY A 70 9.84 15.40 5.14
C GLY A 70 9.35 14.04 5.65
N ILE A 71 8.14 13.62 5.29
CA ILE A 71 7.60 12.29 5.63
C ILE A 71 8.33 11.19 4.86
N VAL A 72 8.43 11.32 3.54
CA VAL A 72 9.04 10.32 2.65
C VAL A 72 10.55 10.20 2.87
N GLY A 73 11.23 11.33 3.15
CA GLY A 73 12.67 11.36 3.41
C GLY A 73 13.48 10.60 2.35
N ASP A 74 14.41 9.77 2.82
CA ASP A 74 15.29 8.93 1.98
C ASP A 74 14.77 7.50 1.83
N TYR A 75 13.53 7.22 2.22
CA TYR A 75 12.94 5.89 2.12
C TYR A 75 12.68 5.52 0.66
N ARG A 76 13.10 4.31 0.27
CA ARG A 76 12.85 3.80 -1.10
C ARG A 76 11.47 3.19 -1.25
N VAL A 77 10.86 2.79 -0.14
CA VAL A 77 9.54 2.17 -0.11
C VAL A 77 8.72 2.84 0.97
N VAL A 78 7.48 3.20 0.65
CA VAL A 78 6.52 3.76 1.61
C VAL A 78 5.27 2.91 1.57
N ILE A 79 4.90 2.37 2.72
CA ILE A 79 3.71 1.55 2.93
C ILE A 79 2.68 2.39 3.68
N ILE A 80 1.46 2.45 3.16
CA ILE A 80 0.31 3.09 3.80
C ILE A 80 -0.75 2.02 4.08
N ASP A 81 -0.84 1.58 5.33
CA ASP A 81 -1.82 0.56 5.75
C ASP A 81 -3.18 1.21 6.02
N GLU A 82 -4.26 0.55 5.61
CA GLU A 82 -5.67 0.98 5.74
C GLU A 82 -5.93 2.38 5.16
N ILE A 83 -5.45 2.63 3.94
CA ILE A 83 -5.42 3.94 3.31
C ILE A 83 -6.79 4.61 3.17
N GLN A 84 -7.87 3.83 3.10
CA GLN A 84 -9.25 4.32 3.04
C GLN A 84 -9.66 5.11 4.30
N ARG A 85 -8.86 5.07 5.37
CA ARG A 85 -9.03 5.90 6.56
C ARG A 85 -8.59 7.36 6.37
N ILE A 86 -7.86 7.65 5.29
CA ILE A 86 -7.35 8.99 4.98
C ILE A 86 -8.33 9.68 4.03
N GLU A 87 -8.71 10.89 4.38
CA GLU A 87 -9.53 11.74 3.51
C GLU A 87 -8.75 12.11 2.25
N ASN A 88 -9.40 12.08 1.08
CA ASN A 88 -8.77 12.35 -0.22
C ASN A 88 -7.55 11.45 -0.53
N ALA A 89 -7.56 10.21 -0.03
CA ALA A 89 -6.47 9.24 -0.21
C ALA A 89 -6.02 9.06 -1.68
N GLY A 90 -6.93 9.11 -2.66
CA GLY A 90 -6.56 9.04 -4.08
C GLY A 90 -5.70 10.20 -4.53
N LEU A 91 -6.03 11.42 -4.10
CA LEU A 91 -5.24 12.61 -4.40
C LEU A 91 -3.87 12.56 -3.72
N LEU A 92 -3.82 12.11 -2.46
CA LEU A 92 -2.57 11.88 -1.74
C LEU A 92 -1.65 10.91 -2.50
N LEU A 93 -2.15 9.73 -2.88
CA LEU A 93 -1.37 8.76 -3.65
C LEU A 93 -0.92 9.31 -5.00
N LYS A 94 -1.77 10.08 -5.68
CA LYS A 94 -1.41 10.73 -6.94
C LYS A 94 -0.24 11.69 -6.73
N LEU A 95 -0.30 12.55 -5.71
CA LEU A 95 0.79 13.49 -5.39
C LEU A 95 2.09 12.74 -5.08
N LEU A 96 2.01 11.64 -4.33
CA LEU A 96 3.16 10.81 -4.01
C LEU A 96 3.79 10.18 -5.27
N VAL A 97 3.01 9.50 -6.10
CA VAL A 97 3.51 8.85 -7.32
C VAL A 97 4.01 9.87 -8.35
N ASP A 98 3.39 11.04 -8.44
CA ASP A 98 3.76 12.07 -9.41
C ASP A 98 5.05 12.82 -9.01
N ASN A 99 5.28 13.05 -7.71
CA ASN A 99 6.41 13.86 -7.25
C ASN A 99 7.65 13.05 -6.79
N PHE A 100 7.49 11.77 -6.46
CA PHE A 100 8.57 10.94 -5.88
C PHE A 100 8.93 9.76 -6.78
N LYS A 101 9.47 10.03 -7.98
CA LYS A 101 9.70 9.04 -9.06
C LYS A 101 10.71 7.92 -8.76
N GLY A 102 11.39 7.94 -7.62
CA GLY A 102 12.31 6.88 -7.17
C GLY A 102 11.78 6.01 -6.02
N VAL A 103 10.57 6.32 -5.52
CA VAL A 103 9.98 5.69 -4.33
C VAL A 103 8.84 4.78 -4.76
N GLN A 104 8.81 3.56 -4.22
CA GLN A 104 7.69 2.65 -4.39
C GLN A 104 6.65 2.89 -3.30
N PHE A 105 5.42 3.20 -3.72
CA PHE A 105 4.29 3.31 -2.80
C PHE A 105 3.49 2.00 -2.81
N LEU A 106 3.27 1.42 -1.64
CA LEU A 106 2.30 0.35 -1.44
C LEU A 106 1.20 0.84 -0.51
N ALA A 107 -0.04 0.47 -0.80
CA ALA A 107 -1.19 0.81 0.03
C ALA A 107 -2.05 -0.42 0.26
N THR A 108 -2.72 -0.50 1.41
CA THR A 108 -3.73 -1.52 1.67
C THR A 108 -5.11 -0.93 1.89
N GLY A 109 -6.13 -1.77 1.68
CA GLY A 109 -7.45 -1.54 2.27
C GLY A 109 -8.27 -2.81 2.39
N SER A 110 -9.35 -2.71 3.17
CA SER A 110 -10.27 -3.80 3.54
C SER A 110 -11.14 -4.31 2.39
N SER A 111 -11.49 -3.48 1.40
CA SER A 111 -12.22 -3.93 0.20
C SER A 111 -12.15 -2.91 -0.93
N ALA A 112 -12.42 -3.37 -2.15
CA ALA A 112 -12.62 -2.48 -3.31
C ALA A 112 -13.87 -1.59 -3.15
N LEU A 113 -14.83 -2.00 -2.31
CA LEU A 113 -16.04 -1.23 -2.04
C LEU A 113 -15.78 -0.12 -1.02
N GLU A 114 -14.95 -0.39 0.00
CA GLU A 114 -14.48 0.61 0.97
C GLU A 114 -13.45 1.57 0.36
N ILE A 115 -12.67 1.08 -0.62
CA ILE A 115 -11.84 1.92 -1.48
C ILE A 115 -12.75 2.48 -2.58
N SER A 116 -13.52 3.51 -2.21
CA SER A 116 -14.46 4.19 -3.11
C SER A 116 -13.79 4.79 -4.36
N ASP A 117 -14.60 5.25 -5.32
CA ASP A 117 -14.16 6.02 -6.50
C ASP A 117 -13.21 7.17 -6.14
N THR A 118 -13.33 7.73 -4.93
CA THR A 118 -12.45 8.79 -4.42
C THR A 118 -10.97 8.42 -4.38
N ILE A 119 -10.63 7.12 -4.34
CA ILE A 119 -9.26 6.64 -4.43
C ILE A 119 -8.90 6.27 -5.87
N PHE A 120 -9.78 5.56 -6.57
CA PHE A 120 -9.46 5.00 -7.89
C PHE A 120 -9.51 6.02 -9.02
N GLU A 121 -10.48 6.94 -9.02
CA GLU A 121 -10.65 7.94 -10.08
C GLU A 121 -9.40 8.84 -10.20
N PRO A 122 -8.85 9.45 -9.11
CA PRO A 122 -7.63 10.25 -9.20
C PRO A 122 -6.39 9.43 -9.60
N MET A 123 -6.41 8.12 -9.32
CA MET A 123 -5.30 7.20 -9.54
C MET A 123 -5.30 6.53 -10.92
N THR A 124 -6.29 6.80 -11.78
CA THR A 124 -6.40 6.19 -13.11
C THR A 124 -5.06 6.16 -13.86
N GLY A 125 -4.64 4.95 -14.25
CA GLY A 125 -3.38 4.68 -14.94
C GLY A 125 -2.12 4.63 -14.07
N ARG A 126 -2.17 5.06 -12.80
CA ARG A 126 -1.02 5.23 -11.88
C ARG A 126 -0.92 4.16 -10.78
N TYR A 127 -1.77 3.13 -10.81
CA TYR A 127 -1.72 2.03 -9.85
C TYR A 127 -1.80 0.65 -10.52
N PHE A 128 -1.41 -0.37 -9.77
CA PHE A 128 -1.78 -1.76 -9.98
C PHE A 128 -2.60 -2.23 -8.79
N LEU A 129 -3.71 -2.93 -9.06
CA LEU A 129 -4.60 -3.48 -8.03
C LEU A 129 -4.33 -4.97 -7.84
N PHE A 130 -4.15 -5.37 -6.59
CA PHE A 130 -4.00 -6.76 -6.19
C PHE A 130 -5.10 -7.12 -5.19
N HIS A 131 -5.82 -8.19 -5.47
CA HIS A 131 -6.83 -8.72 -4.56
C HIS A 131 -6.21 -9.85 -3.74
N LEU A 132 -6.08 -9.64 -2.43
CA LEU A 132 -5.65 -10.63 -1.48
C LEU A 132 -6.87 -11.40 -0.95
N TYR A 133 -7.03 -12.63 -1.42
CA TYR A 133 -8.05 -13.55 -0.94
C TYR A 133 -7.60 -14.32 0.30
N PRO A 134 -8.52 -14.95 1.05
CA PRO A 134 -8.16 -15.96 2.04
C PRO A 134 -7.25 -17.04 1.46
N PHE A 135 -6.58 -17.79 2.33
CA PHE A 135 -5.68 -18.85 1.89
C PHE A 135 -6.39 -19.84 0.97
N SER A 136 -5.78 -20.09 -0.18
CA SER A 136 -6.22 -21.19 -1.03
C SER A 136 -5.78 -22.53 -0.46
N LEU A 137 -6.42 -23.63 -0.89
CA LEU A 137 -5.99 -24.98 -0.48
C LEU A 137 -4.53 -25.27 -0.86
N ALA A 138 -4.07 -24.77 -2.02
CA ALA A 138 -2.68 -24.91 -2.45
C ALA A 138 -1.69 -24.12 -1.57
N GLU A 139 -2.14 -23.05 -0.88
CA GLU A 139 -1.29 -22.32 0.08
C GLU A 139 -1.26 -23.00 1.46
N LEU A 140 -2.35 -23.69 1.85
CA LEU A 140 -2.41 -24.44 3.11
C LEU A 140 -1.70 -25.80 3.03
N TYR A 141 -1.79 -26.44 1.85
CA TYR A 141 -1.26 -27.76 1.54
C TYR A 141 -0.44 -27.67 0.23
N PRO A 142 0.76 -27.07 0.27
CA PRO A 142 1.64 -26.93 -0.88
C PRO A 142 2.20 -28.26 -1.39
#